data_AF-A0A920TGW5-F1
#
_entry.id   AF-A0A920TGW5-F1
#
_cell.length_a   1.000
_cell.length_b   1.000
_cell.length_c   1.000
_cell.angle_alpha   90.00
_cell.angle_beta   90.00
_cell.angle_gamma   90.00
#
_symmetry.space_group_name_H-M   'P 1'
#
loop_
_entity.id
_entity.type
_entity.pdbx_description
1 polymer ?
#
loop_
_entity_poly.entity_id
_entity_poly.type
_entity_poly.pdbx_seq_one_letter_code
_entity_poly.pdbx_strand_id
1 'polypeptide(L)'
;MLWGFGFFSSLSVEFGFGRFDLKNWLRLIWEYFLFYFLFLKLLNVKSFSISFSRYDILAKKIPGFSVTYPFIEFLLGIAFLTRTMLIFTNMITLVVMISQVIGVIKILKGKKIIQCACMGSSIDLSVSHITLFENLVMILMASYMIFQLIN
;
A
#
# COMPACT_ATOMS: atom_id res chain seq x y z
N MET A 1 -12.66 -2.08 5.45
CA MET A 1 -12.70 -2.49 6.87
C MET A 1 -11.39 -2.18 7.59
N LEU A 2 -10.24 -2.42 6.97
CA LEU A 2 -8.92 -2.20 7.57
C LEU A 2 -8.54 -0.72 7.77
N TRP A 3 -8.92 0.15 6.81
CA TRP A 3 -8.77 1.61 6.95
C TRP A 3 -9.49 2.15 8.18
N GLY A 4 -10.71 1.67 8.45
CA GLY A 4 -11.49 2.09 9.61
C GLY A 4 -10.79 1.76 10.93
N PHE A 5 -10.17 0.58 11.01
CA PHE A 5 -9.43 0.14 12.20
C PHE A 5 -8.12 0.92 12.39
N GLY A 6 -7.35 1.13 11.31
CA GLY A 6 -6.13 1.95 11.34
C GLY A 6 -6.40 3.41 11.69
N PHE A 7 -7.48 3.99 11.16
CA PHE A 7 -7.91 5.35 11.46
C PHE A 7 -8.30 5.50 12.94
N PHE A 8 -9.13 4.59 13.46
CA PHE A 8 -9.65 4.69 14.83
C PHE A 8 -8.57 4.44 15.88
N SER A 9 -7.67 3.48 15.63
CA SER A 9 -6.53 3.21 16.51
C SER A 9 -5.54 4.39 16.53
N SER A 10 -5.18 4.94 15.37
CA SER A 10 -4.29 6.11 15.29
C SER A 10 -4.89 7.37 15.90
N LEU A 11 -6.21 7.57 15.73
CA LEU A 11 -6.94 8.66 16.37
C LEU A 11 -6.92 8.53 17.89
N SER A 12 -7.14 7.31 18.42
CA SER A 12 -7.11 7.05 19.86
C SER A 12 -5.73 7.35 20.47
N VAL A 13 -4.65 7.05 19.75
CA VAL A 13 -3.28 7.34 20.19
C VAL A 13 -3.03 8.85 20.28
N GLU A 14 -3.42 9.62 19.26
CA GLU A 14 -3.23 11.08 19.22
C GLU A 14 -4.06 11.82 20.30
N PHE A 15 -5.31 11.39 20.53
CA PHE A 15 -6.11 11.94 21.63
C PHE A 15 -5.51 11.62 23.01
N GLY A 16 -4.76 10.52 23.13
CA GLY A 16 -4.02 10.17 24.35
C GLY A 16 -2.83 11.08 24.66
N PHE A 17 -2.24 11.74 23.65
CA PHE A 17 -1.10 12.66 23.82
C PHE A 17 -1.49 14.12 24.08
N GLY A 18 -2.79 14.46 24.06
CA GLY A 18 -3.30 15.78 24.45
C GLY A 18 -3.02 16.93 23.46
N ARG A 19 -2.30 16.67 22.36
CA ARG A 19 -2.12 17.58 21.22
C ARG A 19 -2.27 16.78 19.92
N PHE A 20 -3.16 17.23 19.04
CA PHE A 20 -3.34 16.63 17.73
C PHE A 20 -2.30 17.18 16.76
N ASP A 21 -1.36 16.33 16.36
CA ASP A 21 -0.38 16.63 15.32
C ASP A 21 -0.74 15.85 14.05
N LEU A 22 -1.34 16.55 13.09
CA LEU A 22 -1.78 15.97 11.82
C LEU A 22 -0.65 15.21 11.11
N LYS A 23 0.61 15.66 11.25
CA LYS A 23 1.76 14.99 10.61
C LYS A 23 2.00 13.61 11.20
N ASN A 24 1.87 13.51 12.52
CA ASN A 24 2.15 12.30 13.26
C ASN A 24 1.00 11.31 13.12
N TRP A 25 -0.24 11.80 13.13
CA TRP A 25 -1.43 11.02 12.84
C TRP A 25 -1.42 10.39 11.44
N LEU A 26 -1.13 11.18 10.40
CA LEU A 26 -1.05 10.66 9.01
C LEU A 26 0.03 9.59 8.86
N ARG A 27 1.16 9.77 9.54
CA ARG A 27 2.27 8.81 9.55
C ARG A 27 1.90 7.51 10.24
N LEU A 28 1.23 7.55 11.39
CA LEU A 28 0.80 6.36 12.12
C LEU A 28 -0.21 5.54 11.31
N ILE A 29 -1.15 6.21 10.64
CA ILE A 29 -2.09 5.56 9.71
C ILE A 29 -1.33 4.86 8.58
N TRP A 30 -0.35 5.55 8.00
CA TRP A 30 0.48 5.02 6.92
C TRP A 30 1.27 3.77 7.35
N GLU A 31 1.98 3.86 8.48
CA GLU A 31 2.81 2.78 9.01
C GLU A 31 1.97 1.54 9.31
N TYR A 32 0.82 1.71 9.96
CA TYR A 32 -0.10 0.62 10.28
C TYR A 32 -0.60 -0.07 9.00
N PHE A 33 -0.98 0.72 8.00
CA PHE A 33 -1.48 0.20 6.73
C PHE A 33 -0.39 -0.59 5.99
N LEU A 34 0.81 -0.03 5.87
CA LEU A 34 1.94 -0.68 5.20
C LEU A 34 2.30 -2.01 5.88
N PHE A 35 2.43 -2.02 7.22
CA PHE A 35 2.74 -3.25 7.96
C PHE A 35 1.66 -4.33 7.81
N TYR A 36 0.39 -3.94 7.91
CA TYR A 36 -0.70 -4.89 7.79
C TYR A 36 -0.76 -5.51 6.39
N PHE A 37 -0.66 -4.69 5.34
CA PHE A 37 -0.67 -5.18 3.96
C PHE A 37 0.56 -6.01 3.64
N LEU A 38 1.71 -5.65 4.19
CA LEU A 38 2.92 -6.44 4.06
C LEU A 38 2.76 -7.82 4.70
N PHE A 39 2.22 -7.89 5.91
CA PHE A 39 1.96 -9.16 6.59
C PHE A 39 1.07 -10.07 5.75
N LEU A 40 -0.01 -9.53 5.16
CA LEU A 40 -0.87 -10.27 4.25
C LEU A 40 -0.13 -10.76 2.99
N LYS A 41 0.74 -9.93 2.40
CA LYS A 41 1.54 -10.30 1.22
C LYS A 41 2.56 -11.40 1.56
N LEU A 42 3.15 -11.37 2.75
CA LEU A 42 4.10 -12.38 3.23
C LEU A 42 3.44 -13.71 3.59
N LEU A 43 2.20 -13.69 4.09
CA LEU A 43 1.45 -14.92 4.39
C LEU A 43 1.33 -15.85 3.17
N ASN A 44 1.15 -15.29 1.96
CA ASN A 44 1.10 -16.08 0.74
C ASN A 44 1.73 -15.36 -0.46
N VAL A 45 3.06 -15.25 -0.44
CA VAL A 45 3.86 -14.59 -1.50
C VAL A 45 3.61 -15.19 -2.88
N LYS A 46 3.41 -16.51 -2.98
CA LYS A 46 3.18 -17.19 -4.26
C LYS A 46 1.86 -16.77 -4.89
N SER A 47 0.77 -16.82 -4.12
CA SER A 47 -0.54 -16.38 -4.58
C SER A 47 -0.55 -14.89 -4.92
N PHE A 48 0.08 -14.07 -4.06
CA PHE A 48 0.26 -12.64 -4.30
C PHE A 48 0.98 -12.36 -5.62
N SER A 49 2.15 -12.97 -5.85
CA SER A 49 2.96 -12.75 -7.04
C SER A 49 2.21 -13.07 -8.33
N ILE A 50 1.43 -14.16 -8.34
CA ILE A 50 0.60 -14.56 -9.49
C ILE A 50 -0.42 -13.48 -9.80
N SER A 51 -1.16 -12.99 -8.80
CA SER A 51 -2.15 -11.92 -8.99
C SER A 51 -1.49 -10.59 -9.35
N PHE A 52 -0.42 -10.20 -8.64
CA PHE A 52 0.33 -8.95 -8.84
C PHE A 52 0.88 -8.81 -10.26
N SER A 53 1.46 -9.89 -10.81
CA SER A 53 1.98 -9.92 -12.17
C SER A 53 0.91 -9.70 -13.26
N ARG A 54 -0.37 -9.95 -12.96
CA ARG A 54 -1.47 -9.75 -13.91
C ARG A 54 -1.91 -8.30 -14.03
N TYR A 55 -1.74 -7.49 -12.97
CA TYR A 55 -2.25 -6.12 -12.93
C TYR A 55 -1.19 -5.03 -12.92
N ASP A 56 -0.07 -5.23 -12.22
CA ASP A 56 0.94 -4.20 -12.10
C ASP A 56 1.81 -4.13 -13.38
N ILE A 57 2.08 -2.91 -13.85
CA ILE A 57 2.79 -2.68 -15.11
C ILE A 57 4.28 -3.05 -14.97
N LEU A 58 4.88 -2.77 -13.82
CA LEU A 58 6.28 -3.09 -13.53
C LEU A 58 6.45 -4.60 -13.37
N ALA A 59 5.53 -5.24 -12.66
CA ALA A 59 5.51 -6.70 -12.51
C ALA A 59 5.30 -7.43 -13.83
N LYS A 60 4.57 -6.83 -14.77
CA LYS A 60 4.40 -7.38 -16.13
C LYS A 60 5.64 -7.21 -17.00
N LYS A 61 6.43 -6.15 -16.77
CA LYS A 61 7.62 -5.83 -17.58
C LYS A 61 8.88 -6.53 -17.05
N ILE A 62 8.99 -6.74 -15.74
CA ILE A 62 10.17 -7.30 -15.08
C ILE A 62 9.82 -8.67 -14.48
N PRO A 63 10.34 -9.78 -15.04
CA PRO A 63 10.12 -11.10 -14.46
C PRO A 63 10.76 -11.18 -13.07
N GLY A 64 10.02 -11.69 -12.08
CA GLY A 64 10.48 -11.83 -10.69
C GLY A 64 10.29 -10.59 -9.81
N PHE A 65 9.90 -9.45 -10.38
CA PHE A 65 9.59 -8.25 -9.58
C PHE A 65 8.44 -8.48 -8.61
N SER A 66 7.42 -9.25 -9.02
CA SER A 66 6.25 -9.59 -8.21
C SER A 66 6.57 -10.37 -6.94
N VAL A 67 7.62 -11.22 -6.95
CA VAL A 67 8.07 -11.99 -5.78
C VAL A 67 8.93 -11.13 -4.86
N THR A 68 9.72 -10.23 -5.44
CA THR A 68 10.66 -9.36 -4.69
C THR A 68 9.92 -8.18 -4.05
N TYR A 69 8.77 -7.79 -4.60
CA TYR A 69 8.00 -6.63 -4.20
C TYR A 69 7.66 -6.54 -2.68
N PRO A 70 7.17 -7.61 -2.00
CA PRO A 70 6.91 -7.57 -0.56
C PRO A 70 8.18 -7.25 0.25
N PHE A 71 9.35 -7.71 -0.18
CA PHE A 71 10.61 -7.39 0.49
C PHE A 71 11.01 -5.93 0.31
N ILE A 72 10.74 -5.35 -0.86
CA ILE A 72 10.94 -3.92 -1.12
C ILE A 72 10.03 -3.09 -0.21
N GLU A 73 8.76 -3.47 -0.07
CA GLU A 73 7.84 -2.81 0.87
C GLU A 73 8.30 -2.94 2.32
N PHE A 74 8.83 -4.09 2.73
CA PHE A 74 9.39 -4.25 4.08
C PHE A 74 10.55 -3.30 4.34
N LEU A 75 11.48 -3.17 3.38
CA LEU A 75 12.59 -2.23 3.48
C LEU A 75 12.11 -0.77 3.54
N LEU A 76 11.11 -0.42 2.73
CA LEU A 76 10.48 0.92 2.77
C LEU A 76 9.78 1.17 4.10
N GLY A 77 9.11 0.17 4.68
CA GLY A 77 8.49 0.24 6.00
C GLY A 77 9.51 0.48 7.11
N ILE A 78 10.64 -0.22 7.09
CA ILE A 78 11.75 -0.01 8.03
C ILE A 78 12.36 1.39 7.86
N ALA A 79 12.53 1.85 6.62
CA ALA A 79 13.02 3.20 6.34
C ALA A 79 12.08 4.27 6.89
N PHE A 80 10.76 4.06 6.78
CA PHE A 80 9.74 4.90 7.40
C PHE A 80 9.87 4.93 8.94
N LEU A 81 10.01 3.76 9.56
CA LEU A 81 10.07 3.61 11.02
C LEU A 81 11.34 4.24 11.61
N THR A 82 12.48 4.05 10.95
CA THR A 82 13.78 4.61 11.37
C THR A 82 13.93 6.10 11.03
N ARG A 83 12.95 6.69 10.33
CA ARG A 83 12.98 8.07 9.81
C ARG A 83 14.19 8.36 8.93
N THR A 84 14.81 7.32 8.38
CA THR A 84 15.99 7.45 7.53
C THR A 84 15.53 7.86 6.13
N MET A 85 16.04 8.99 5.63
CA MET A 85 15.75 9.51 4.29
C MET A 85 14.25 9.56 3.91
N LEU A 86 13.43 10.19 4.77
CA LEU A 86 11.97 10.33 4.58
C LEU A 86 11.56 10.81 3.17
N ILE A 87 12.30 11.75 2.58
CA ILE A 87 12.04 12.27 1.22
C ILE A 87 12.20 11.17 0.16
N PHE A 88 13.29 10.39 0.22
CA PHE A 88 13.52 9.30 -0.73
C PHE A 88 12.49 8.19 -0.58
N THR A 89 12.21 7.79 0.66
CA THR A 89 11.22 6.73 0.97
C THR A 89 9.83 7.13 0.47
N ASN A 90 9.42 8.38 0.71
CA ASN A 90 8.14 8.90 0.21
C ASN A 90 8.09 8.96 -1.33
N MET A 91 9.17 9.39 -1.98
CA MET A 91 9.28 9.43 -3.45
C MET A 91 9.11 8.04 -4.07
N ILE A 92 9.85 7.04 -3.57
CA ILE A 92 9.76 5.66 -4.08
C ILE A 92 8.35 5.11 -3.89
N THR A 93 7.79 5.31 -2.70
CA THR A 93 6.42 4.89 -2.36
C THR A 93 5.40 5.51 -3.32
N LEU A 94 5.53 6.79 -3.64
CA LEU A 94 4.64 7.50 -4.54
C LEU A 94 4.71 6.91 -5.97
N VAL A 95 5.91 6.65 -6.49
CA VAL A 95 6.10 6.03 -7.81
C VAL A 95 5.47 4.63 -7.86
N VAL A 96 5.69 3.83 -6.82
CA VAL A 96 5.13 2.48 -6.70
C VAL A 96 3.60 2.50 -6.64
N MET A 97 3.02 3.39 -5.83
CA MET A 97 1.57 3.50 -5.70
C MET A 97 0.91 4.02 -6.97
N ILE A 98 1.53 4.95 -7.71
CA ILE A 98 1.05 5.39 -9.02
C ILE A 98 1.02 4.23 -10.01
N SER A 99 2.09 3.42 -10.08
CA SER A 99 2.12 2.22 -10.95
C SER A 99 0.93 1.31 -10.67
N GLN A 100 0.65 1.04 -9.39
CA GLN A 100 -0.46 0.20 -8.97
C GLN A 100 -1.81 0.79 -9.35
N VAL A 101 -2.05 2.09 -9.12
CA VAL A 101 -3.31 2.75 -9.50
C VAL A 101 -3.56 2.63 -11.00
N ILE A 102 -2.55 2.88 -11.84
CA ILE A 102 -2.68 2.75 -13.29
C ILE A 102 -2.98 1.29 -13.68
N GLY A 103 -2.31 0.32 -13.06
CA GLY A 103 -2.55 -1.11 -13.26
C GLY A 103 -3.97 -1.54 -12.93
N VAL A 104 -4.48 -1.12 -11.77
CA VAL A 104 -5.84 -1.41 -11.29
C VAL A 104 -6.89 -0.74 -12.19
N ILE A 105 -6.71 0.53 -12.57
CA ILE A 105 -7.61 1.23 -13.52
C ILE A 105 -7.70 0.47 -14.84
N LYS A 106 -6.57 -0.04 -15.36
CA LYS A 106 -6.51 -0.75 -16.64
C LYS A 106 -7.31 -2.06 -16.62
N ILE A 107 -7.31 -2.77 -15.49
CA ILE A 107 -8.11 -4.00 -15.32
C ILE A 107 -9.58 -3.72 -15.09
N LEU A 108 -9.90 -2.72 -14.25
CA LEU A 108 -11.29 -2.31 -14.00
C LEU A 108 -11.97 -1.84 -15.28
N LYS A 109 -11.28 -1.06 -16.13
CA LYS A 109 -11.78 -0.66 -17.46
C LYS A 109 -11.87 -1.83 -18.45
N GLY A 110 -11.03 -2.85 -18.28
CA GLY A 110 -10.94 -3.98 -19.20
C GLY A 110 -12.06 -5.01 -19.08
N LYS A 111 -12.95 -4.92 -18.08
CA LYS A 111 -14.01 -5.92 -17.77
C LYS A 111 -13.55 -7.37 -17.93
N LYS A 112 -12.28 -7.68 -17.61
CA LYS A 112 -11.80 -9.06 -17.64
C LYS A 112 -12.28 -9.74 -16.38
N ILE A 113 -13.41 -10.41 -16.51
CA ILE A 113 -13.98 -11.35 -15.55
C ILE A 113 -12.88 -12.37 -15.27
N ILE A 114 -12.31 -12.31 -14.06
CA ILE A 114 -11.41 -13.37 -13.61
C ILE A 114 -12.33 -14.55 -13.31
N GLN A 115 -12.43 -15.47 -14.28
CA GLN A 115 -13.12 -16.74 -14.09
C GLN A 115 -12.51 -17.47 -12.89
N CYS A 116 -13.40 -17.90 -12.01
CA CYS A 116 -13.12 -18.60 -10.76
C CYS A 116 -12.15 -19.77 -10.97
N ALA A 117 -11.16 -19.88 -10.11
CA ALA A 117 -10.52 -21.15 -9.77
C ALA A 117 -10.75 -21.37 -8.27
N CYS A 118 -11.32 -22.52 -7.96
CA CYS A 118 -11.81 -22.94 -6.66
C CYS A 118 -10.94 -22.54 -5.47
N MET A 119 -11.58 -21.82 -4.55
CA MET A 119 -11.34 -21.70 -3.12
C MET A 119 -10.23 -22.61 -2.57
N GLY A 120 -9.09 -22.00 -2.23
CA GLY A 120 -7.94 -22.72 -1.68
C GLY A 120 -6.78 -21.82 -1.26
N SER A 121 -7.06 -20.71 -0.57
CA SER A 121 -6.16 -20.04 0.41
C SER A 121 -6.68 -18.62 0.74
N SER A 122 -7.80 -18.56 1.46
CA SER A 122 -8.09 -17.63 2.57
C SER A 122 -7.40 -16.25 2.66
N ILE A 123 -7.42 -15.45 1.59
CA ILE A 123 -7.52 -13.97 1.53
C ILE A 123 -7.18 -13.61 0.08
N ASP A 124 -8.22 -13.45 -0.75
CA ASP A 124 -8.05 -12.83 -2.06
C ASP A 124 -7.77 -11.34 -1.84
N LEU A 125 -6.61 -10.86 -2.30
CA LEU A 125 -6.40 -9.43 -2.51
C LEU A 125 -7.40 -8.97 -3.56
N SER A 126 -8.56 -8.55 -3.07
CA SER A 126 -9.66 -8.05 -3.89
C SER A 126 -9.19 -6.80 -4.62
N VAL A 127 -8.70 -6.96 -5.86
CA VAL A 127 -8.51 -5.84 -6.79
C VAL A 127 -9.92 -5.31 -7.09
N SER A 128 -10.36 -4.38 -6.25
CA SER A 128 -11.72 -3.85 -6.18
C SER A 128 -11.67 -2.32 -6.22
N HIS A 129 -12.82 -1.70 -6.48
CA HIS A 129 -12.97 -0.24 -6.41
C HIS A 129 -12.53 0.33 -5.06
N ILE A 130 -12.65 -0.45 -3.98
CA ILE A 130 -12.19 -0.09 -2.64
C ILE A 130 -10.65 0.05 -2.62
N THR A 131 -9.90 -0.93 -3.12
CA THR A 131 -8.43 -0.86 -3.16
C THR A 131 -7.89 0.29 -4.03
N LEU A 132 -8.61 0.65 -5.09
CA LEU A 132 -8.27 1.84 -5.90
C LEU A 132 -8.40 3.11 -5.08
N PHE A 133 -9.49 3.25 -4.33
CA PHE A 133 -9.69 4.39 -3.43
C PHE A 133 -8.62 4.42 -2.33
N GLU A 134 -8.32 3.28 -1.71
CA GLU A 134 -7.29 3.16 -0.68
C GLU A 134 -5.90 3.60 -1.19
N ASN A 135 -5.51 3.13 -2.38
CA ASN A 135 -4.24 3.55 -3.00
C ASN A 135 -4.21 5.04 -3.35
N LEU A 136 -5.35 5.62 -3.71
CA LEU A 136 -5.45 7.04 -4.05
C LEU A 136 -5.33 7.94 -2.82
N VAL A 137 -5.97 7.56 -1.70
CA VAL A 137 -5.81 8.27 -0.42
C VAL A 137 -4.36 8.16 0.06
N MET A 138 -3.73 6.99 -0.08
CA MET A 138 -2.31 6.81 0.22
C MET A 138 -1.41 7.76 -0.57
N ILE A 139 -1.64 7.93 -1.87
CA ILE A 139 -0.89 8.87 -2.71
C ILE A 139 -1.07 10.31 -2.21
N LEU A 140 -2.29 10.71 -1.85
CA LEU A 140 -2.57 12.05 -1.31
C LEU A 140 -1.85 12.31 0.02
N MET A 141 -1.80 11.31 0.90
CA MET A 141 -1.08 11.43 2.18
C MET A 141 0.43 11.52 1.97
N ALA A 142 1.00 10.67 1.10
CA ALA A 142 2.43 10.69 0.79
C ALA A 142 2.85 12.01 0.13
N SER A 143 2.05 12.55 -0.81
CA SER A 143 2.33 13.83 -1.45
C SER A 143 2.26 15.00 -0.47
N TYR A 144 1.31 15.00 0.46
CA TYR A 144 1.22 15.99 1.53
C TYR A 144 2.45 15.94 2.45
N MET A 145 2.90 14.75 2.83
CA MET A 145 4.13 14.59 3.63
C MET A 145 5.37 15.08 2.89
N ILE A 146 5.49 14.82 1.58
CA ILE A 146 6.60 15.34 0.76
C ILE A 146 6.56 16.86 0.71
N PHE A 147 5.40 17.45 0.42
CA PHE A 147 5.23 18.90 0.33
C PHE A 147 5.65 19.60 1.62
N GLN A 148 5.26 19.04 2.77
CA GLN A 148 5.58 19.58 4.09
C GLN A 148 7.04 19.35 4.52
N LEU A 149 7.75 18.40 3.91
CA LEU A 149 9.19 18.19 4.14
C LEU A 149 10.04 19.13 3.26
N ILE A 150 9.50 19.59 2.14
CA ILE A 150 10.18 20.49 1.19
C ILE A 150 9.97 21.97 1.55
N ASN A 151 8.81 22.32 2.14
CA ASN A 151 8.43 23.68 2.52
C ASN A 151 8.41 23.88 4.03
#